data_AF-A0A7X3BZ35-F1
#
_entry.id   AF-A0A7X3BZ35-F1
#
_cell.length_a   1.000
_cell.length_b   1.000
_cell.length_c   1.000
_cell.angle_alpha   90.00
_cell.angle_beta   90.00
_cell.angle_gamma   90.00
#
_symmetry.space_group_name_H-M   'P 1'
#
loop_
_entity.id
_entity.type
_entity.pdbx_description
1 polymer ?
#
loop_
_entity_poly.entity_id
_entity_poly.type
_entity_poly.pdbx_seq_one_letter_code
_entity_poly.pdbx_strand_id
1 'polypeptide(L)'
;APLAAAFEALVPEMASGEVRTLLAKFGLRADHVNRPVDELSPGERTRASLALLQARGVNVLVLDEPTNHLDLEAIEQLEQALE
;
A
#
# COMPACT_ATOMS: atom_id res chain seq x y z
N ALA A 1 -11.58 9.91 -1.52
CA ALA A 1 -12.36 8.74 -1.04
C ALA A 1 -11.58 8.04 0.07
N PRO A 2 -12.24 7.36 1.03
CA PRO A 2 -11.53 6.59 2.06
C PRO A 2 -10.57 5.58 1.44
N LEU A 3 -9.41 5.38 2.06
CA LEU A 3 -8.37 4.47 1.57
C LEU A 3 -8.93 3.05 1.32
N ALA A 4 -9.69 2.49 2.25
CA ALA A 4 -10.27 1.16 2.09
C ALA A 4 -11.15 1.06 0.85
N ALA A 5 -12.05 2.02 0.66
CA ALA A 5 -12.99 2.05 -0.46
C ALA A 5 -12.27 2.28 -1.80
N ALA A 6 -11.24 3.14 -1.81
CA ALA A 6 -10.41 3.36 -2.99
C ALA A 6 -9.63 2.10 -3.37
N PHE A 7 -9.11 1.37 -2.38
CA PHE A 7 -8.38 0.13 -2.59
C PHE A 7 -9.31 -1.00 -3.09
N GLU A 8 -10.45 -1.19 -2.44
CA GLU A 8 -11.48 -2.17 -2.84
C GLU A 8 -11.95 -1.95 -4.28
N ALA A 9 -12.09 -0.69 -4.73
CA ALA A 9 -12.42 -0.38 -6.11
C ALA A 9 -11.33 -0.79 -7.13
N LEU A 10 -10.08 -0.95 -6.69
CA LEU A 10 -8.94 -1.31 -7.53
C LEU A 10 -8.62 -2.81 -7.51
N VAL A 11 -9.20 -3.56 -6.57
CA VAL A 11 -9.09 -5.02 -6.40
C VAL A 11 -10.46 -5.63 -6.05
N PRO A 12 -11.46 -5.54 -6.95
CA PRO A 12 -12.84 -5.93 -6.64
C PRO A 12 -13.01 -7.43 -6.36
N GLU A 13 -12.02 -8.25 -6.73
CA GLU A 13 -11.99 -9.69 -6.49
C GLU A 13 -11.69 -10.05 -5.02
N MET A 14 -11.10 -9.13 -4.24
CA MET A 14 -10.71 -9.37 -2.85
C MET A 14 -11.86 -9.04 -1.89
N ALA A 15 -12.05 -9.86 -0.86
CA ALA A 15 -13.01 -9.55 0.19
C ALA A 15 -12.54 -8.36 1.04
N SER A 16 -13.45 -7.52 1.53
CA SER A 16 -13.11 -6.37 2.40
C SER A 16 -12.26 -6.73 3.62
N GLY A 17 -12.43 -7.93 4.17
CA GLY A 17 -11.59 -8.45 5.24
C GLY A 17 -10.14 -8.63 4.81
N GLU A 18 -9.92 -9.21 3.63
CA GLU A 18 -8.59 -9.44 3.05
C GLU A 18 -7.90 -8.12 2.71
N VAL A 19 -8.64 -7.14 2.18
CA VAL A 19 -8.12 -5.78 1.92
C VAL A 19 -7.62 -5.14 3.21
N ARG A 20 -8.41 -5.20 4.30
CA ARG A 20 -8.00 -4.65 5.60
C ARG A 20 -6.79 -5.37 6.18
N THR A 21 -6.76 -6.70 6.09
CA THR A 21 -5.61 -7.50 6.53
C THR A 21 -4.36 -7.14 5.73
N LEU A 22 -4.48 -6.98 4.42
CA LEU A 22 -3.37 -6.60 3.55
C LEU A 22 -2.86 -5.20 3.88
N LEU A 23 -3.74 -4.19 3.94
CA LEU A 23 -3.35 -2.83 4.33
C LEU A 23 -2.67 -2.80 5.70
N ALA A 24 -3.16 -3.58 6.67
CA ALA A 24 -2.54 -3.69 7.98
C ALA A 24 -1.14 -4.32 7.95
N LYS A 25 -0.85 -5.27 7.03
CA LYS A 25 0.51 -5.81 6.81
C LYS A 25 1.48 -4.73 6.37
N PHE A 26 1.02 -3.76 5.58
CA PHE A 26 1.79 -2.59 5.15
C PHE A 26 1.71 -1.41 6.14
N GLY A 27 1.38 -1.67 7.42
CA GLY A 27 1.34 -0.65 8.47
C GLY A 27 0.16 0.33 8.38
N LEU A 28 -0.78 0.16 7.44
CA LEU A 28 -1.95 1.01 7.27
C LEU A 28 -3.11 0.43 8.11
N ARG A 29 -3.17 0.85 9.38
CA ARG A 29 -4.12 0.33 10.39
C ARG A 29 -5.48 1.04 10.34
N ALA A 30 -6.35 0.71 11.31
CA ALA A 30 -7.77 1.15 11.36
C ALA A 30 -7.99 2.66 11.25
N ASP A 31 -7.05 3.45 11.75
CA ASP A 31 -6.99 4.91 11.67
C ASP A 31 -6.70 5.41 10.24
N HIS A 32 -5.99 4.63 9.41
CA HIS A 32 -5.63 4.97 8.04
C HIS A 32 -6.71 4.55 7.03
N VAL A 33 -7.32 3.39 7.20
CA VAL A 33 -8.28 2.82 6.22
C VAL A 33 -9.52 3.70 6.01
N ASN A 34 -9.91 4.45 7.04
CA ASN A 34 -11.07 5.35 6.99
C ASN A 34 -10.71 6.78 6.53
N ARG A 35 -9.42 7.12 6.48
CA ARG A 35 -8.96 8.44 6.05
C ARG A 35 -9.04 8.58 4.52
N PRO A 36 -9.32 9.80 4.01
CA PRO A 36 -9.18 10.09 2.59
C PRO A 36 -7.74 9.83 2.11
N VAL A 37 -7.60 9.22 0.93
CA VAL A 37 -6.28 8.94 0.31
C VAL A 37 -5.43 10.21 0.16
N ASP A 38 -6.07 11.35 -0.07
CA ASP A 38 -5.48 12.67 -0.21
C ASP A 38 -4.91 13.25 1.10
N GLU A 39 -5.25 12.69 2.26
CA GLU A 39 -4.67 13.03 3.55
C GLU A 39 -3.50 12.13 3.94
N LEU A 40 -3.20 11.08 3.15
CA LEU A 40 -2.09 10.19 3.43
C LEU A 40 -0.74 10.90 3.17
N SER A 41 0.20 10.67 4.06
CA SER A 41 1.59 11.10 3.88
C SER A 41 2.21 10.42 2.64
N PRO A 42 3.28 10.97 2.07
CA PRO A 42 3.96 10.34 0.94
C PRO A 42 4.35 8.88 1.22
N GLY A 43 4.91 8.59 2.39
CA GLY A 43 5.26 7.22 2.80
C GLY A 43 4.03 6.30 2.94
N GLU A 44 2.93 6.79 3.48
CA GLU A 44 1.67 6.03 3.55
C GLU A 44 1.11 5.70 2.16
N ARG A 45 1.20 6.62 1.20
CA ARG A 45 0.79 6.38 -0.20
C ARG A 45 1.70 5.36 -0.89
N THR A 46 3.01 5.43 -0.63
CA THR A 46 3.95 4.42 -1.12
C THR A 46 3.56 3.04 -0.60
N ARG A 47 3.35 2.89 0.72
CA ARG A 47 2.92 1.63 1.32
C ARG A 47 1.59 1.11 0.77
N ALA A 48 0.61 2.00 0.57
CA ALA A 48 -0.66 1.63 -0.06
C ALA A 48 -0.47 1.14 -1.50
N SER A 49 0.45 1.76 -2.25
CA SER A 49 0.79 1.36 -3.62
C SER A 49 1.47 0.00 -3.65
N LEU A 50 2.38 -0.27 -2.71
CA LEU A 50 3.03 -1.58 -2.56
C LEU A 50 2.03 -2.67 -2.19
N ALA A 51 1.10 -2.38 -1.28
CA ALA A 51 -0.01 -3.28 -0.98
C ALA A 51 -0.83 -3.61 -2.22
N LEU A 52 -1.12 -2.60 -3.06
CA LEU A 52 -1.87 -2.80 -4.30
C LEU A 52 -1.12 -3.67 -5.32
N LEU A 53 0.21 -3.50 -5.41
CA LEU A 53 1.06 -4.31 -6.27
C LEU A 53 1.10 -5.77 -5.82
N GLN A 54 1.22 -6.01 -4.51
CA GLN A 54 1.13 -7.36 -3.94
C GLN A 54 -0.25 -7.98 -4.19
N ALA A 55 -1.33 -7.21 -3.98
CA ALA A 55 -2.70 -7.67 -4.22
C ALA A 55 -2.95 -8.14 -5.66
N ARG A 56 -2.32 -7.47 -6.62
CA ARG A 56 -2.43 -7.79 -8.05
C ARG A 56 -1.54 -8.95 -8.49
N GLY A 57 -0.77 -9.55 -7.57
CA GLY A 57 0.16 -10.63 -7.88
C GLY A 57 1.28 -10.19 -8.83
N VAL A 58 1.71 -8.93 -8.74
CA VAL A 58 2.80 -8.42 -9.59
C VAL A 58 4.09 -9.13 -9.20
N ASN A 59 4.67 -9.82 -10.17
CA ASN A 59 5.89 -10.62 -10.05
C ASN A 59 7.14 -9.89 -10.57
N VAL A 60 6.99 -8.73 -11.21
CA VAL A 60 8.08 -7.86 -11.66
C VAL A 60 7.70 -6.40 -11.40
N LEU A 61 8.49 -5.72 -10.58
CA LEU A 61 8.33 -4.30 -10.27
C LEU A 61 9.51 -3.53 -10.86
N VAL A 62 9.26 -2.70 -11.88
CA VAL A 62 10.28 -1.80 -12.42
C VAL A 62 10.12 -0.45 -11.74
N LEU A 63 11.06 -0.14 -10.85
CA LEU A 63 11.13 1.14 -10.16
C LEU A 63 12.25 1.95 -10.80
N ASP A 64 11.90 3.10 -11.39
CA ASP A 64 12.90 4.06 -11.88
C ASP A 64 13.24 5.02 -10.72
N GLU A 65 14.50 5.06 -10.31
CA GLU A 65 15.00 5.88 -9.20
C GLU A 65 14.18 5.80 -7.88
N PRO A 66 13.81 4.60 -7.37
CA PRO A 66 12.98 4.48 -6.16
C PRO A 66 13.63 5.11 -4.92
N THR A 67 14.96 5.19 -4.90
CA THR A 67 15.70 5.77 -3.78
C THR A 67 15.63 7.29 -3.74
N ASN A 68 15.21 7.95 -4.83
CA ASN A 68 15.09 9.39 -4.85
C ASN A 68 13.71 9.76 -4.26
N HIS A 69 13.72 10.35 -3.07
CA HIS A 69 12.54 10.70 -2.26
C HIS A 69 11.89 9.56 -1.43
N LEU A 70 12.49 8.36 -1.39
CA LEU A 70 12.22 7.40 -0.31
C LEU A 70 13.24 7.60 0.81
N ASP A 71 12.73 7.84 2.02
CA ASP A 71 13.49 7.71 3.24
C ASP A 71 13.89 6.25 3.48
N LEU A 72 14.99 6.03 4.21
CA LEU A 72 15.55 4.70 4.49
C LEU A 72 14.48 3.72 5.04
N GLU A 73 13.58 4.24 5.87
CA GLU A 73 12.47 3.48 6.46
C GLU A 73 11.50 2.93 5.40
N ALA A 74 11.26 3.67 4.30
CA ALA A 74 10.42 3.20 3.20
C ALA A 74 11.11 2.16 2.31
N ILE A 75 12.44 2.19 2.22
CA ILE A 75 13.24 1.16 1.55
C ILE A 75 13.18 -0.14 2.35
N GLU A 76 13.39 -0.09 3.67
CA GLU A 76 13.29 -1.26 4.56
C GLU A 76 11.89 -1.91 4.52
N GLN A 77 10.84 -1.09 4.46
CA GLN A 77 9.46 -1.58 4.30
C GLN A 77 9.21 -2.21 2.93
N LEU A 78 9.83 -1.68 1.87
CA LEU A 78 9.76 -2.27 0.53
C LEU A 78 10.44 -3.64 0.50
N GLU A 79 11.61 -3.77 1.11
CA GLU A 79 12.31 -5.06 1.23
C GLU A 79 11.47 -6.09 2.00
N GLN A 80 10.89 -5.73 3.15
CA GLN A 80 10.01 -6.62 3.91
C GLN A 80 8.74 -7.07 3.17
N ALA A 81 8.26 -6.27 2.21
CA ALA A 81 7.08 -6.61 1.43
C ALA A 81 7.36 -7.56 0.25
N LEU A 82 8.63 -7.70 -0.14
CA LEU A 82 9.08 -8.51 -1.29
C LEU A 82 9.65 -9.88 -0.88
N GLU A 83 9.93 -10.11 0.41
CA GLU A 83 10.20 -11.44 1.00
C GLU A 83 8.91 -12.27 1.23
#